data_AF-A0A937NVG8-F1
#
_entry.id   AF-A0A937NVG8-F1
#
_cell.length_a   1.000
_cell.length_b   1.000
_cell.length_c   1.000
_cell.angle_alpha   90.00
_cell.angle_beta   90.00
_cell.angle_gamma   90.00
#
_symmetry.space_group_name_H-M   'P 1'
#
loop_
_entity.id
_entity.type
_entity.pdbx_description
1 polymer ?
#
loop_
_entity_poly.entity_id
_entity_poly.type
_entity_poly.pdbx_seq_one_letter_code
_entity_poly.pdbx_strand_id
1 'polypeptide(L)'
;MPEENTLMVTQLEHTFEYSRDFLLRIVDLHRGKESWPNYDNYMRDHLGGPESRLVWFETQLCPEIEYRCGALRDKRILDFGCGTGATTAALAMRSEHVCAFDTDHESINICRQRIEEHQLGDRVEFHCTPDVMETIARLGTFDLILLNGVLEHIPLSKTGLRQRTLRALLNMLRPGGHLFISDTPNRFWPIDFHSTQLWWIPWMTPGSRRAYKRAVSKGRHSQVSTISAGPLGLEEVGAWGATYWEIAANLRGEQFICLNTTDGSDRRIHYSRDRRWKQAIFEFALYYPAVKLLRVPITAFAPFITNLVIQKC
;
A
#
# COMPACT_ATOMS: atom_id res chain seq x y z
N MET A 1 24.42 -22.26 15.29
CA MET A 1 24.77 -20.97 14.64
C MET A 1 25.31 -21.15 13.21
N PRO A 2 24.51 -21.68 12.26
CA PRO A 2 24.73 -21.40 10.82
C PRO A 2 23.62 -20.54 10.18
N GLU A 3 22.46 -20.37 10.85
CA GLU A 3 21.28 -19.71 10.26
C GLU A 3 21.38 -18.17 10.15
N GLU A 4 22.16 -17.51 11.01
CA GLU A 4 22.36 -16.05 10.94
C GLU A 4 23.27 -15.63 9.78
N ASN A 5 24.19 -16.49 9.34
CA ASN A 5 25.08 -16.18 8.20
C ASN A 5 24.37 -16.30 6.85
N THR A 6 23.38 -17.21 6.70
CA THR A 6 22.63 -17.33 5.45
C THR A 6 21.75 -16.12 5.18
N LEU A 7 21.17 -15.51 6.23
CA LEU A 7 20.35 -14.30 6.12
C LEU A 7 21.16 -13.07 5.68
N MET A 8 22.39 -12.92 6.20
CA MET A 8 23.27 -11.82 5.79
C MET A 8 23.81 -11.99 4.36
N VAL A 9 24.04 -13.21 3.89
CA VAL A 9 24.47 -13.48 2.51
C VAL A 9 23.35 -13.22 1.51
N THR A 10 22.10 -13.57 1.82
CA THR A 10 20.93 -13.20 0.97
C THR A 10 20.63 -11.70 0.97
N GLN A 11 20.92 -10.96 2.04
CA GLN A 11 20.73 -9.51 2.08
C GLN A 11 21.68 -8.73 1.15
N LEU A 12 22.82 -9.31 0.78
CA LEU A 12 23.78 -8.69 -0.13
C LEU A 12 23.41 -8.86 -1.62
N GLU A 13 22.64 -9.89 -1.99
CA GLU A 13 22.23 -10.15 -3.39
C GLU A 13 21.12 -9.20 -3.89
N HIS A 14 20.28 -8.67 -2.99
CA HIS A 14 19.15 -7.81 -3.34
C HIS A 14 19.46 -6.31 -3.19
N THR A 15 20.68 -5.87 -3.48
CA THR A 15 20.99 -4.44 -3.49
C THR A 15 20.69 -3.86 -4.88
N PHE A 16 19.68 -3.00 -4.97
CA PHE A 16 19.30 -2.35 -6.22
C PHE A 16 19.94 -0.95 -6.30
N GLU A 17 20.83 -0.75 -7.25
CA GLU A 17 21.45 0.55 -7.53
C GLU A 17 20.78 1.20 -8.75
N TYR A 18 20.65 2.52 -8.72
CA TYR A 18 20.01 3.30 -9.78
C TYR A 18 20.96 4.33 -10.39
N SER A 19 20.68 4.71 -11.62
CA SER A 19 21.42 5.76 -12.31
C SER A 19 21.33 7.11 -11.59
N ARG A 20 22.33 7.97 -11.80
CA ARG A 20 22.34 9.32 -11.24
C ARG A 20 21.12 10.14 -11.69
N ASP A 21 20.66 9.96 -12.93
CA ASP A 21 19.47 10.64 -13.45
C ASP A 21 18.22 10.27 -12.65
N PHE A 22 18.02 8.97 -12.41
CA PHE A 22 16.91 8.46 -11.63
C PHE A 22 16.91 9.01 -10.21
N LEU A 23 18.07 8.98 -9.54
CA LEU A 23 18.20 9.50 -8.16
C LEU A 23 17.85 10.99 -8.09
N LEU A 24 18.27 11.79 -9.08
CA LEU A 24 17.94 13.21 -9.13
C LEU A 24 16.44 13.46 -9.33
N ARG A 25 15.74 12.65 -10.12
CA ARG A 25 14.28 12.75 -10.28
C ARG A 25 13.53 12.41 -9.01
N ILE A 26 13.96 11.39 -8.26
CA ILE A 26 13.37 11.07 -6.96
C ILE A 26 13.56 12.22 -5.97
N VAL A 27 14.74 12.85 -5.96
CA VAL A 27 15.00 14.04 -5.13
C VAL A 27 14.10 15.21 -5.55
N ASP A 28 13.94 15.45 -6.85
CA ASP A 28 13.09 16.52 -7.37
C ASP A 28 11.60 16.31 -7.04
N LEU A 29 11.09 15.08 -7.22
CA LEU A 29 9.72 14.68 -6.85
C LEU A 29 9.41 14.94 -5.36
N HIS A 30 10.42 14.85 -4.50
CA HIS A 30 10.27 15.01 -3.06
C HIS A 30 10.82 16.34 -2.53
N ARG A 31 11.09 17.30 -3.41
CA ARG A 31 11.48 18.67 -3.02
C ARG A 31 10.43 19.30 -2.11
N GLY A 32 10.89 20.05 -1.11
CA GLY A 32 10.04 20.71 -0.12
C GLY A 32 9.73 19.85 1.12
N LYS A 33 10.16 18.58 1.14
CA LYS A 33 10.03 17.67 2.30
C LYS A 33 11.27 17.63 3.18
N GLU A 34 12.31 18.41 2.89
CA GLU A 34 13.62 18.37 3.56
C GLU A 34 13.51 18.68 5.06
N SER A 35 12.46 19.38 5.48
CA SER A 35 12.18 19.69 6.90
C SER A 35 11.38 18.62 7.64
N TRP A 36 10.98 17.53 6.97
CA TRP A 36 10.18 16.47 7.59
C TRP A 36 11.00 15.68 8.62
N PRO A 37 10.39 15.27 9.76
CA PRO A 37 11.02 14.30 10.64
C PRO A 37 11.29 13.00 9.88
N ASN A 38 12.53 12.50 9.96
CA ASN A 38 13.00 11.30 9.27
C ASN A 38 13.04 11.41 7.73
N TYR A 39 13.22 12.62 7.16
CA TYR A 39 13.39 12.82 5.72
C TYR A 39 14.44 11.88 5.11
N ASP A 40 15.59 11.68 5.76
CA ASP A 40 16.64 10.80 5.25
C ASP A 40 16.20 9.34 5.14
N ASN A 41 15.40 8.84 6.09
CA ASN A 41 14.83 7.50 6.02
C ASN A 41 13.79 7.41 4.90
N TYR A 42 12.95 8.43 4.78
CA TYR A 42 11.96 8.53 3.71
C TYR A 42 12.61 8.54 2.32
N MET A 43 13.72 9.25 2.14
CA MET A 43 14.45 9.26 0.88
C MET A 43 15.13 7.91 0.61
N ARG A 44 15.77 7.30 1.63
CA ARG A 44 16.35 5.95 1.50
C ARG A 44 15.35 4.90 1.02
N ASP A 45 14.10 4.99 1.50
CA ASP A 45 13.03 4.10 1.03
C ASP A 45 12.83 4.18 -0.50
N HIS A 46 13.15 5.29 -1.19
CA HIS A 46 12.93 5.48 -2.63
C HIS A 46 14.18 5.33 -3.50
N LEU A 47 15.36 5.61 -2.96
CA LEU A 47 16.62 5.79 -3.71
C LEU A 47 17.39 4.49 -4.01
N GLY A 48 16.82 3.32 -3.69
CA GLY A 48 17.53 2.03 -3.84
C GLY A 48 18.44 1.71 -2.66
N GLY A 49 19.26 0.67 -2.79
CA GLY A 49 20.08 0.14 -1.70
C GLY A 49 19.37 -0.88 -0.81
N PRO A 50 20.07 -1.42 0.21
CA PRO A 50 19.62 -2.56 1.01
C PRO A 50 18.42 -2.25 1.92
N GLU A 51 18.22 -0.98 2.26
CA GLU A 51 17.09 -0.51 3.08
C GLU A 51 15.92 0.03 2.25
N SER A 52 15.97 -0.07 0.92
CA SER A 52 14.94 0.50 0.06
C SER A 52 13.62 -0.26 0.11
N ARG A 53 12.53 0.42 -0.27
CA ARG A 53 11.22 -0.22 -0.41
C ARG A 53 11.23 -1.37 -1.40
N LEU A 54 12.00 -1.28 -2.48
CA LEU A 54 12.08 -2.37 -3.45
C LEU A 54 12.57 -3.67 -2.78
N VAL A 55 13.61 -3.58 -1.94
CA VAL A 55 14.09 -4.73 -1.15
C VAL A 55 13.02 -5.23 -0.20
N TRP A 56 12.31 -4.34 0.49
CA TRP A 56 11.22 -4.76 1.37
C TRP A 56 10.08 -5.45 0.59
N PHE A 57 9.73 -4.95 -0.59
CA PHE A 57 8.69 -5.56 -1.42
C PHE A 57 9.11 -6.92 -1.95
N GLU A 58 10.36 -7.08 -2.36
CA GLU A 58 10.91 -8.35 -2.84
C GLU A 58 11.00 -9.38 -1.71
N THR A 59 11.52 -8.98 -0.55
CA THR A 59 11.84 -9.92 0.53
C THR A 59 10.69 -10.16 1.52
N GLN A 60 9.70 -9.26 1.59
CA GLN A 60 8.59 -9.34 2.54
C GLN A 60 7.22 -9.37 1.85
N LEU A 61 6.88 -8.34 1.06
CA LEU A 61 5.53 -8.22 0.49
C LEU A 61 5.22 -9.33 -0.51
N CYS A 62 6.07 -9.57 -1.50
CA CYS A 62 5.82 -10.57 -2.53
C CYS A 62 5.75 -11.99 -1.96
N PRO A 63 6.65 -12.42 -1.04
CA PRO A 63 6.52 -13.70 -0.34
C PRO A 63 5.22 -13.84 0.46
N GLU A 64 4.74 -12.75 1.08
CA GLU A 64 3.47 -12.77 1.80
C GLU A 64 2.26 -12.87 0.85
N ILE A 65 2.31 -12.18 -0.29
CA ILE A 65 1.32 -12.33 -1.37
C ILE A 65 1.32 -13.78 -1.88
N GLU A 66 2.48 -14.37 -2.15
CA GLU A 66 2.58 -15.75 -2.63
C GLU A 66 2.06 -16.76 -1.60
N TYR A 67 2.34 -16.52 -0.31
CA TYR A 67 1.84 -17.34 0.78
C TYR A 67 0.30 -17.32 0.85
N ARG A 68 -0.33 -16.14 0.69
CA ARG A 68 -1.79 -15.99 0.83
C ARG A 68 -2.58 -16.25 -0.45
N CYS A 69 -2.00 -15.93 -1.60
CA CYS A 69 -2.70 -15.91 -2.88
C CYS A 69 -2.14 -16.95 -3.87
N GLY A 70 -1.09 -17.68 -3.51
CA GLY A 70 -0.36 -18.61 -4.39
C GLY A 70 0.69 -17.93 -5.27
N ALA A 71 1.52 -18.75 -5.93
CA ALA A 71 2.65 -18.31 -6.77
C ALA A 71 2.27 -17.22 -7.79
N LEU A 72 3.21 -16.29 -8.05
CA LEU A 72 2.98 -15.15 -8.97
C LEU A 72 3.34 -15.42 -10.43
N ARG A 73 4.13 -16.47 -10.70
CA ARG A 73 4.80 -16.70 -11.99
C ARG A 73 3.92 -16.55 -13.23
N ASP A 74 2.69 -17.07 -13.17
CA ASP A 74 1.76 -17.13 -14.31
C ASP A 74 0.54 -16.22 -14.07
N LYS A 75 0.73 -15.13 -13.30
CA LYS A 75 -0.33 -14.20 -12.96
C LYS A 75 -0.21 -12.90 -13.74
N ARG A 76 -1.37 -12.43 -14.18
CA ARG A 76 -1.60 -11.04 -14.57
C ARG A 76 -2.01 -10.23 -13.34
N ILE A 77 -1.21 -9.22 -13.02
CA ILE A 77 -1.34 -8.44 -11.78
C ILE A 77 -1.66 -6.99 -12.12
N LEU A 78 -2.59 -6.36 -11.40
CA LEU A 78 -2.77 -4.90 -11.40
C LEU A 78 -2.11 -4.32 -10.14
N ASP A 79 -1.11 -3.46 -10.34
CA ASP A 79 -0.56 -2.61 -9.29
C ASP A 79 -1.32 -1.27 -9.30
N PHE A 80 -2.39 -1.19 -8.48
CA PHE A 80 -3.30 -0.05 -8.47
C PHE A 80 -2.79 1.03 -7.53
N GLY A 81 -2.26 2.13 -8.08
CA GLY A 81 -1.54 3.18 -7.35
C GLY A 81 -0.06 2.85 -7.24
N CYS A 82 0.60 2.59 -8.38
CA CYS A 82 1.98 2.09 -8.43
C CYS A 82 3.05 3.11 -7.98
N GLY A 83 2.70 4.40 -7.87
CA GLY A 83 3.62 5.47 -7.51
C GLY A 83 4.88 5.44 -8.39
N THR A 84 6.05 5.50 -7.75
CA THR A 84 7.36 5.48 -8.44
C THR A 84 7.84 4.09 -8.86
N GLY A 85 6.97 3.07 -8.82
CA GLY A 85 7.20 1.76 -9.43
C GLY A 85 7.98 0.73 -8.61
N ALA A 86 8.24 0.98 -7.31
CA ALA A 86 8.97 0.02 -6.48
C ALA A 86 8.18 -1.29 -6.26
N THR A 87 6.86 -1.22 -6.04
CA THR A 87 5.97 -2.39 -6.00
C THR A 87 5.91 -3.07 -7.36
N THR A 88 5.75 -2.30 -8.44
CA THR A 88 5.68 -2.79 -9.81
C THR A 88 6.92 -3.59 -10.19
N ALA A 89 8.12 -3.08 -9.89
CA ALA A 89 9.37 -3.79 -10.15
C ALA A 89 9.43 -5.12 -9.39
N ALA A 90 9.11 -5.14 -8.09
CA ALA A 90 9.10 -6.37 -7.30
C ALA A 90 8.12 -7.41 -7.84
N LEU A 91 6.92 -6.98 -8.24
CA LEU A 91 5.90 -7.85 -8.84
C LEU A 91 6.34 -8.37 -10.21
N ALA A 92 6.90 -7.51 -11.07
CA ALA A 92 7.31 -7.86 -12.43
C ALA A 92 8.49 -8.84 -12.45
N MET A 93 9.36 -8.82 -11.44
CA MET A 93 10.41 -9.84 -11.27
C MET A 93 9.87 -11.25 -11.03
N ARG A 94 8.63 -11.39 -10.53
CA ARG A 94 8.05 -12.67 -10.06
C ARG A 94 6.81 -13.11 -10.83
N SER A 95 6.31 -12.30 -11.75
CA SER A 95 5.04 -12.54 -12.45
C SER A 95 5.16 -12.47 -13.96
N GLU A 96 4.13 -12.94 -14.65
CA GLU A 96 4.05 -12.94 -16.11
C GLU A 96 3.88 -11.53 -16.64
N HIS A 97 2.93 -10.78 -16.05
CA HIS A 97 2.57 -9.46 -16.52
C HIS A 97 2.03 -8.58 -15.41
N VAL A 98 2.49 -7.33 -15.36
CA VAL A 98 2.03 -6.30 -14.42
C VAL A 98 1.44 -5.12 -15.18
N CYS A 99 0.21 -4.76 -14.85
CA CYS A 99 -0.38 -3.49 -15.22
C CYS A 99 -0.12 -2.48 -14.11
N ALA A 100 0.73 -1.49 -14.37
CA ALA A 100 1.03 -0.40 -13.46
C ALA A 100 0.06 0.76 -13.71
N PHE A 101 -0.72 1.13 -12.70
CA PHE A 101 -1.70 2.21 -12.79
C PHE A 101 -1.40 3.27 -11.74
N ASP A 102 -1.39 4.55 -12.13
CA ASP A 102 -1.41 5.68 -11.20
C ASP A 102 -2.18 6.86 -11.81
N THR A 103 -2.58 7.82 -10.98
CA THR A 103 -3.21 9.07 -11.45
C THR A 103 -2.19 10.17 -11.66
N ASP A 104 -1.00 10.06 -11.08
CA ASP A 104 0.08 11.04 -11.17
C ASP A 104 1.06 10.73 -12.31
N HIS A 105 1.12 11.64 -13.29
CA HIS A 105 1.92 11.45 -14.50
C HIS A 105 3.43 11.40 -14.21
N GLU A 106 3.91 12.17 -13.24
CA GLU A 106 5.34 12.17 -12.90
C GLU A 106 5.75 10.87 -12.19
N SER A 107 4.91 10.37 -11.29
CA SER A 107 5.07 9.05 -10.68
C SER A 107 5.17 7.95 -11.74
N ILE A 108 4.31 7.96 -12.76
CA ILE A 108 4.36 7.00 -13.88
C ILE A 108 5.64 7.15 -14.71
N ASN A 109 6.12 8.37 -14.96
CA ASN A 109 7.39 8.58 -15.67
C ASN A 109 8.57 7.98 -14.90
N ILE A 110 8.62 8.19 -13.59
CA ILE A 110 9.66 7.62 -12.73
C ILE A 110 9.49 6.10 -12.63
N CYS A 111 8.26 5.59 -12.58
CA CYS A 111 7.96 4.16 -12.63
C CYS A 111 8.53 3.53 -13.90
N ARG A 112 8.28 4.11 -15.08
CA ARG A 112 8.85 3.65 -16.36
C ARG A 112 10.37 3.57 -16.31
N GLN A 113 11.03 4.64 -15.86
CA GLN A 113 12.49 4.65 -15.73
C GLN A 113 12.99 3.57 -14.77
N ARG A 114 12.31 3.36 -13.63
CA ARG A 114 12.65 2.27 -12.70
C ARG A 114 12.57 0.92 -13.39
N ILE A 115 11.50 0.66 -14.14
CA ILE A 115 11.30 -0.60 -14.88
C ILE A 115 12.33 -0.79 -15.98
N GLU A 116 12.72 0.27 -16.68
CA GLU A 116 13.79 0.25 -17.68
C GLU A 116 15.15 -0.10 -17.06
N GLU A 117 15.51 0.51 -15.92
CA GLU A 117 16.77 0.20 -15.21
C GLU A 117 16.82 -1.24 -14.71
N HIS A 118 15.67 -1.85 -14.42
CA HIS A 118 15.55 -3.27 -14.08
C HIS A 118 15.39 -4.20 -15.30
N GLN A 119 15.34 -3.67 -16.52
CA GLN A 119 15.14 -4.44 -17.76
C GLN A 119 13.83 -5.27 -17.75
N LEU A 120 12.77 -4.72 -17.17
CA LEU A 120 11.47 -5.38 -17.00
C LEU A 120 10.40 -4.85 -17.97
N GLY A 121 10.78 -4.04 -18.97
CA GLY A 121 9.86 -3.35 -19.88
C GLY A 121 8.86 -4.27 -20.58
N ASP A 122 9.29 -5.47 -20.99
CA ASP A 122 8.43 -6.45 -21.68
C ASP A 122 7.34 -7.05 -20.77
N ARG A 123 7.44 -6.86 -19.45
CA ARG A 123 6.51 -7.41 -18.45
C ARG A 123 5.52 -6.39 -17.92
N VAL A 124 5.68 -5.11 -18.24
CA VAL A 124 4.92 -4.03 -17.60
C VAL A 124 4.17 -3.19 -18.63
N GLU A 125 2.85 -3.08 -18.48
CA GLU A 125 2.06 -2.04 -19.16
C GLU A 125 1.77 -0.87 -18.22
N PHE A 126 1.77 0.36 -18.73
CA PHE A 126 1.63 1.57 -17.92
C PHE A 126 0.36 2.33 -18.28
N HIS A 127 -0.45 2.68 -17.27
CA HIS A 127 -1.64 3.51 -17.42
C HIS A 127 -1.60 4.70 -16.48
N CYS A 128 -1.89 5.88 -17.03
CA CYS A 128 -1.95 7.12 -16.28
C CYS A 128 -3.25 7.85 -16.61
N THR A 129 -4.16 7.97 -15.64
CA THR A 129 -5.42 8.69 -15.85
C THR A 129 -6.02 9.19 -14.53
N PRO A 130 -6.58 10.41 -14.50
CA PRO A 130 -7.34 10.87 -13.35
C PRO A 130 -8.72 10.19 -13.25
N ASP A 131 -9.26 9.66 -14.36
CA ASP A 131 -10.53 8.92 -14.36
C ASP A 131 -10.28 7.42 -14.18
N VAL A 132 -10.15 7.06 -12.91
CA VAL A 132 -10.02 5.70 -12.40
C VAL A 132 -11.11 4.79 -12.94
N MET A 133 -12.36 5.26 -13.07
CA MET A 133 -13.49 4.36 -13.35
C MET A 133 -13.59 4.01 -14.84
N GLU A 134 -13.34 4.98 -15.73
CA GLU A 134 -13.46 4.74 -17.18
C GLU A 134 -12.31 3.88 -17.72
N THR A 135 -11.08 4.11 -17.26
CA THR A 135 -9.90 3.45 -17.82
C THR A 135 -9.79 2.01 -17.35
N ILE A 136 -10.05 1.79 -16.06
CA ILE A 136 -9.83 0.51 -15.41
C ILE A 136 -10.80 -0.57 -15.90
N ALA A 137 -12.03 -0.18 -16.25
CA ALA A 137 -13.00 -1.07 -16.86
C ALA A 137 -12.52 -1.66 -18.21
N ARG A 138 -11.57 -1.02 -18.88
CA ARG A 138 -11.02 -1.44 -20.19
C ARG A 138 -9.78 -2.33 -20.09
N LEU A 139 -9.20 -2.48 -18.89
CA LEU A 139 -7.94 -3.22 -18.70
C LEU A 139 -8.11 -4.74 -18.71
N GLY A 140 -9.36 -5.22 -18.67
CA GLY A 140 -9.69 -6.64 -18.62
C GLY A 140 -9.67 -7.19 -17.19
N THR A 141 -9.36 -8.48 -17.06
CA THR A 141 -9.38 -9.19 -15.79
C THR A 141 -7.98 -9.54 -15.26
N PHE A 142 -7.89 -9.66 -13.94
CA PHE A 142 -6.64 -9.89 -13.21
C PHE A 142 -6.74 -11.08 -12.24
N ASP A 143 -5.61 -11.71 -11.99
CA ASP A 143 -5.49 -12.80 -11.01
C ASP A 143 -5.22 -12.27 -9.60
N LEU A 144 -4.57 -11.10 -9.55
CA LEU A 144 -4.25 -10.36 -8.35
C LEU A 144 -4.36 -8.86 -8.63
N ILE A 145 -4.96 -8.12 -7.72
CA ILE A 145 -4.93 -6.65 -7.69
C ILE A 145 -4.30 -6.24 -6.36
N LEU A 146 -3.23 -5.46 -6.40
CA LEU A 146 -2.56 -4.91 -5.23
C LEU A 146 -2.97 -3.45 -5.01
N LEU A 147 -3.31 -3.11 -3.77
CA LEU A 147 -3.40 -1.74 -3.27
C LEU A 147 -2.42 -1.61 -2.11
N ASN A 148 -1.24 -1.04 -2.36
CA ASN A 148 -0.24 -0.81 -1.32
C ASN A 148 -0.13 0.68 -0.99
N GLY A 149 -0.75 1.10 0.11
CA GLY A 149 -0.73 2.49 0.55
C GLY A 149 -1.51 3.43 -0.38
N VAL A 150 -2.70 3.01 -0.80
CA VAL A 150 -3.49 3.69 -1.86
C VAL A 150 -4.88 4.09 -1.37
N LEU A 151 -5.52 3.25 -0.56
CA LEU A 151 -6.91 3.43 -0.17
C LEU A 151 -7.12 4.70 0.67
N GLU A 152 -6.09 5.09 1.43
CA GLU A 152 -6.03 6.30 2.23
C GLU A 152 -6.09 7.58 1.39
N HIS A 153 -5.55 7.55 0.18
CA HIS A 153 -5.52 8.69 -0.73
C HIS A 153 -6.86 8.92 -1.44
N ILE A 154 -7.80 7.96 -1.36
CA ILE A 154 -9.15 8.10 -1.90
C ILE A 154 -10.02 8.89 -0.89
N PRO A 155 -10.42 10.15 -1.20
CA PRO A 155 -11.07 11.02 -0.22
C PRO A 155 -12.44 10.51 0.21
N LEU A 156 -12.74 10.67 1.50
CA LEU A 156 -14.02 10.29 2.09
C LEU A 156 -15.09 11.34 1.83
N SER A 157 -14.70 12.61 1.67
CA SER A 157 -15.60 13.70 1.26
C SER A 157 -16.15 13.54 -0.16
N LYS A 158 -15.49 12.75 -1.02
CA LYS A 158 -16.00 12.36 -2.34
C LYS A 158 -16.94 11.15 -2.19
N THR A 159 -18.18 11.40 -1.78
CA THR A 159 -19.17 10.37 -1.42
C THR A 159 -19.27 9.24 -2.44
N GLY A 160 -19.12 8.01 -1.96
CA GLY A 160 -19.23 6.78 -2.74
C GLY A 160 -18.04 6.50 -3.67
N LEU A 161 -17.03 7.37 -3.79
CA LEU A 161 -15.87 7.13 -4.64
C LEU A 161 -15.12 5.87 -4.20
N ARG A 162 -14.77 5.77 -2.91
CA ARG A 162 -14.11 4.58 -2.34
C ARG A 162 -14.90 3.29 -2.57
N GLN A 163 -16.23 3.36 -2.45
CA GLN A 163 -17.11 2.23 -2.73
C GLN A 163 -17.05 1.80 -4.19
N ARG A 164 -17.23 2.74 -5.11
CA ARG A 164 -17.19 2.48 -6.56
C ARG A 164 -15.83 1.92 -6.98
N THR A 165 -14.73 2.47 -6.47
CA THR A 165 -13.39 1.97 -6.73
C THR A 165 -13.21 0.53 -6.24
N LEU A 166 -13.49 0.24 -4.96
CA LEU A 166 -13.31 -1.12 -4.42
C LEU A 166 -14.17 -2.16 -5.16
N ARG A 167 -15.41 -1.82 -5.52
CA ARG A 167 -16.28 -2.72 -6.29
C ARG A 167 -15.81 -2.91 -7.73
N ALA A 168 -15.34 -1.85 -8.39
CA ALA A 168 -14.77 -1.96 -9.73
C ALA A 168 -13.56 -2.89 -9.74
N LEU A 169 -12.63 -2.72 -8.78
CA LEU A 169 -11.46 -3.58 -8.65
C LEU A 169 -11.85 -5.04 -8.37
N LEU A 170 -12.79 -5.29 -7.45
CA LEU A 170 -13.31 -6.64 -7.21
C LEU A 170 -13.93 -7.25 -8.48
N ASN A 171 -14.66 -6.46 -9.27
CA ASN A 171 -15.28 -6.93 -10.51
C ASN A 171 -14.29 -7.31 -11.60
N MET A 172 -13.10 -6.71 -11.62
CA MET A 172 -12.03 -7.06 -12.55
C MET A 172 -11.24 -8.30 -12.15
N LEU A 173 -11.39 -8.81 -10.93
CA LEU A 173 -10.78 -10.08 -10.61
C LEU A 173 -11.46 -11.20 -11.40
N ARG A 174 -10.67 -12.17 -11.88
CA ARG A 174 -11.23 -13.45 -12.30
C ARG A 174 -11.91 -14.14 -11.09
N PRO A 175 -12.84 -15.08 -11.29
CA PRO A 175 -13.31 -15.95 -10.20
C PRO A 175 -12.11 -16.62 -9.50
N GLY A 176 -12.09 -16.57 -8.17
CA GLY A 176 -10.96 -17.03 -7.35
C GLY A 176 -9.73 -16.10 -7.32
N GLY A 177 -9.76 -14.96 -8.04
CA GLY A 177 -8.73 -13.93 -7.99
C GLY A 177 -8.73 -13.15 -6.67
N HIS A 178 -7.62 -12.46 -6.38
CA HIS A 178 -7.38 -11.84 -5.07
C HIS A 178 -7.20 -10.33 -5.15
N LEU A 179 -7.88 -9.59 -4.27
CA LEU A 179 -7.62 -8.19 -3.97
C LEU A 179 -6.77 -8.15 -2.69
N PHE A 180 -5.54 -7.68 -2.80
CA PHE A 180 -4.58 -7.59 -1.71
C PHE A 180 -4.40 -6.13 -1.29
N ILE A 181 -4.73 -5.82 -0.04
CA ILE A 181 -4.65 -4.47 0.52
C ILE A 181 -3.55 -4.47 1.59
N SER A 182 -2.59 -3.55 1.42
CA SER A 182 -1.41 -3.40 2.27
C SER A 182 -1.15 -1.93 2.59
N ASP A 183 -0.41 -1.71 3.68
CA ASP A 183 0.13 -0.42 4.11
C ASP A 183 -0.90 0.71 4.25
N THR A 184 -2.18 0.39 4.46
CA THR A 184 -3.23 1.41 4.63
C THR A 184 -3.30 1.83 6.10
N PRO A 185 -3.12 3.11 6.45
CA PRO A 185 -3.28 3.60 7.82
C PRO A 185 -4.65 3.24 8.41
N ASN A 186 -4.68 2.70 9.62
CA ASN A 186 -5.92 2.34 10.27
C ASN A 186 -6.49 3.53 11.04
N ARG A 187 -7.68 3.99 10.64
CA ARG A 187 -8.34 5.15 11.28
C ARG A 187 -8.67 4.92 12.75
N PHE A 188 -8.73 3.67 13.22
CA PHE A 188 -8.91 3.38 14.64
C PHE A 188 -7.67 3.67 15.49
N TRP A 189 -6.51 3.87 14.87
CA TRP A 189 -5.33 4.28 15.62
C TRP A 189 -5.36 5.80 15.93
N PRO A 190 -5.03 6.23 17.16
CA PRO A 190 -5.15 7.64 17.56
C PRO A 190 -4.09 8.55 16.96
N ILE A 191 -3.09 8.01 16.25
CA ILE A 191 -1.98 8.77 15.68
C ILE A 191 -1.97 8.53 14.17
N ASP A 192 -1.93 9.61 13.40
CA ASP A 192 -1.69 9.53 11.96
C ASP A 192 -0.18 9.40 11.70
N PHE A 193 0.31 8.18 11.51
CA PHE A 193 1.73 7.93 11.22
C PHE A 193 2.11 8.16 9.75
N HIS A 194 1.13 8.33 8.87
CA HIS A 194 1.34 8.34 7.43
C HIS A 194 1.56 9.76 6.89
N SER A 195 0.72 10.72 7.31
CA SER A 195 0.76 12.07 6.75
C SER A 195 1.23 13.14 7.73
N THR A 196 0.52 13.34 8.84
CA THR A 196 0.76 14.48 9.74
C THR A 196 1.63 14.16 10.95
N GLN A 197 1.77 12.89 11.35
CA GLN A 197 2.44 12.48 12.59
C GLN A 197 1.81 13.13 13.84
N LEU A 198 0.52 13.45 13.78
CA LEU A 198 -0.22 14.09 14.87
C LEU A 198 -1.23 13.15 15.51
N TRP A 199 -1.34 13.27 16.83
CA TRP A 199 -2.42 12.67 17.60
C TRP A 199 -3.78 13.28 17.23
N TRP A 200 -4.79 12.43 17.27
CA TRP A 200 -6.22 12.66 17.13
C TRP A 200 -6.72 13.00 15.73
N ILE A 201 -5.84 13.29 14.76
CA ILE A 201 -6.24 13.59 13.38
C ILE A 201 -7.14 12.49 12.79
N PRO A 202 -6.82 11.18 12.91
CA PRO A 202 -7.67 10.11 12.36
C PRO A 202 -9.09 10.09 12.96
N TRP A 203 -9.26 10.59 14.18
CA TRP A 203 -10.54 10.58 14.90
C TRP A 203 -11.33 11.89 14.74
N MET A 204 -10.77 12.88 14.07
CA MET A 204 -11.51 14.07 13.65
C MET A 204 -12.37 13.72 12.43
N THR A 205 -13.41 14.52 12.15
CA THR A 205 -14.21 14.33 10.94
C THR A 205 -13.34 14.47 9.68
N PRO A 206 -13.38 13.51 8.73
CA PRO A 206 -12.74 13.64 7.42
C PRO A 206 -13.10 14.96 6.74
N GLY A 207 -12.10 15.63 6.16
CA GLY A 207 -12.30 16.92 5.49
C GLY A 207 -12.58 18.09 6.43
N SER A 208 -12.38 17.93 7.74
CA SER A 208 -12.65 19.02 8.69
C SER A 208 -11.61 20.15 8.59
N ARG A 209 -12.12 21.40 8.54
CA ARG A 209 -11.28 22.61 8.63
C ARG A 209 -10.45 22.67 9.91
N ARG A 210 -10.92 22.05 11.00
CA ARG A 210 -10.19 22.00 12.28
C ARG A 210 -8.94 21.14 12.19
N ALA A 211 -9.03 19.94 11.58
CA ALA A 211 -7.88 19.07 11.38
C ALA A 211 -6.85 19.74 10.47
N TYR A 212 -7.30 20.33 9.36
CA TYR A 212 -6.45 21.10 8.45
C TYR A 212 -5.69 22.24 9.16
N LYS A 213 -6.40 23.12 9.89
CA LYS A 213 -5.76 24.22 10.63
C LYS A 213 -4.74 23.71 11.65
N ARG A 214 -5.01 22.56 12.30
CA ARG A 214 -4.08 21.95 13.25
C ARG A 214 -2.82 21.43 12.54
N ALA A 215 -2.98 20.70 11.44
CA ALA A 215 -1.85 20.17 10.67
C ALA A 215 -0.95 21.30 10.14
N VAL A 216 -1.55 22.34 9.57
CA VAL A 216 -0.82 23.53 9.07
C VAL A 216 -0.13 24.29 10.19
N SER A 217 -0.83 24.59 11.30
CA SER A 217 -0.23 25.34 12.42
C SER A 217 0.90 24.59 13.14
N LYS A 218 0.99 23.27 12.96
CA LYS A 218 2.10 22.44 13.46
C LYS A 218 3.18 22.18 12.42
N GLY A 219 3.09 22.77 11.22
CA GLY A 219 4.04 22.55 10.13
C GLY A 219 4.05 21.10 9.62
N ARG A 220 2.94 20.37 9.82
CA ARG A 220 2.77 18.95 9.46
C ARG A 220 1.99 18.75 8.15
N HIS A 221 1.61 19.84 7.50
CA HIS A 221 0.99 19.84 6.20
C HIS A 221 1.29 21.17 5.52
N SER A 222 1.84 21.11 4.32
CA SER A 222 2.07 22.25 3.44
C SER A 222 1.22 22.09 2.19
N GLN A 223 0.86 23.23 1.59
CA GLN A 223 0.24 23.24 0.28
C GLN A 223 1.30 22.85 -0.75
N VAL A 224 1.07 21.75 -1.45
CA VAL A 224 1.89 21.29 -2.58
C VAL A 224 1.00 21.34 -3.82
N SER A 225 1.55 21.71 -4.98
CA SER A 225 0.76 21.88 -6.23
C SER A 225 0.04 20.62 -6.70
N THR A 226 0.48 19.44 -6.23
CA THR A 226 -0.04 18.13 -6.65
C THR A 226 -1.29 17.71 -5.87
N ILE A 227 -1.70 18.44 -4.82
CA ILE A 227 -2.86 18.12 -3.99
C ILE A 227 -3.86 19.27 -3.95
N SER A 228 -5.13 18.95 -3.69
CA SER A 228 -6.17 19.97 -3.54
C SER A 228 -5.88 20.92 -2.38
N ALA A 229 -6.23 22.19 -2.52
CA ALA A 229 -6.07 23.12 -1.41
C ALA A 229 -7.06 22.84 -0.26
N GLY A 230 -6.59 23.02 0.97
CA GLY A 230 -7.45 23.04 2.15
C GLY A 230 -7.71 21.65 2.73
N PRO A 231 -8.86 21.42 3.38
CA PRO A 231 -9.13 20.15 4.04
C PRO A 231 -9.17 18.93 3.11
N LEU A 232 -9.51 19.14 1.83
CA LEU A 232 -9.48 18.07 0.83
C LEU A 232 -8.05 17.57 0.57
N GLY A 233 -7.07 18.48 0.49
CA GLY A 233 -5.66 18.09 0.36
C GLY A 233 -5.18 17.27 1.54
N LEU A 234 -5.66 17.56 2.75
CA LEU A 234 -5.33 16.75 3.93
C LEU A 234 -5.93 15.33 3.83
N GLU A 235 -7.10 15.17 3.22
CA GLU A 235 -7.65 13.84 2.93
C GLU A 235 -6.84 13.13 1.84
N GLU A 236 -6.51 13.83 0.75
CA GLU A 236 -5.77 13.27 -0.40
C GLU A 236 -4.35 12.81 -0.03
N VAL A 237 -3.74 13.35 1.02
CA VAL A 237 -2.45 12.85 1.57
C VAL A 237 -2.63 11.68 2.56
N GLY A 238 -3.84 11.17 2.77
CA GLY A 238 -4.06 9.94 3.53
C GLY A 238 -4.31 10.09 5.03
N ALA A 239 -4.57 11.30 5.55
CA ALA A 239 -4.67 11.57 6.99
C ALA A 239 -5.76 10.77 7.75
N TRP A 240 -6.74 10.20 7.02
CA TRP A 240 -7.84 9.42 7.61
C TRP A 240 -7.81 7.94 7.28
N GLY A 241 -6.90 7.46 6.43
CA GLY A 241 -6.76 6.02 6.20
C GLY A 241 -8.06 5.28 5.80
N ALA A 242 -8.16 4.03 6.25
CA ALA A 242 -9.37 3.23 6.19
C ALA A 242 -9.46 2.25 7.37
N THR A 243 -10.66 1.77 7.67
CA THR A 243 -10.87 0.66 8.61
C THR A 243 -11.29 -0.62 7.86
N TYR A 244 -11.02 -1.78 8.45
CA TYR A 244 -11.50 -3.07 7.91
C TYR A 244 -13.01 -3.07 7.69
N TRP A 245 -13.78 -2.54 8.65
CA TRP A 245 -15.23 -2.47 8.57
C TRP A 245 -15.72 -1.57 7.44
N GLU A 246 -15.02 -0.47 7.13
CA GLU A 246 -15.34 0.34 5.95
C GLU A 246 -15.06 -0.41 4.66
N ILE A 247 -13.93 -1.11 4.56
CA ILE A 247 -13.60 -1.92 3.38
C ILE A 247 -14.69 -2.97 3.16
N ALA A 248 -15.02 -3.74 4.20
CA ALA A 248 -16.07 -4.76 4.15
C ALA A 248 -17.46 -4.15 3.84
N ALA A 249 -17.78 -2.99 4.42
CA ALA A 249 -19.05 -2.30 4.16
C ALA A 249 -19.17 -1.82 2.71
N ASN A 250 -18.09 -1.31 2.12
CA ASN A 250 -18.06 -0.86 0.73
C ASN A 250 -18.27 -2.01 -0.27
N LEU A 251 -17.87 -3.22 0.10
CA LEU A 251 -18.06 -4.43 -0.71
C LEU A 251 -19.36 -5.18 -0.41
N ARG A 252 -20.21 -4.71 0.51
CA ARG A 252 -21.52 -5.35 0.78
C ARG A 252 -22.33 -5.49 -0.51
N GLY A 253 -22.90 -6.67 -0.73
CA GLY A 253 -23.66 -7.01 -1.93
C GLY A 253 -22.85 -7.73 -3.00
N GLU A 254 -21.52 -7.70 -2.93
CA GLU A 254 -20.64 -8.50 -3.79
C GLU A 254 -20.40 -9.89 -3.17
N GLN A 255 -20.09 -10.88 -4.02
CA GLN A 255 -19.71 -12.23 -3.56
C GLN A 255 -18.19 -12.31 -3.38
N PHE A 256 -17.74 -12.37 -2.13
CA PHE A 256 -16.32 -12.49 -1.79
C PHE A 256 -16.09 -13.23 -0.48
N ILE A 257 -14.86 -13.68 -0.28
CA ILE A 257 -14.36 -14.27 0.96
C ILE A 257 -13.20 -13.41 1.46
N CYS A 258 -13.26 -13.00 2.74
CA CYS A 258 -12.09 -12.41 3.40
C CYS A 258 -11.19 -13.56 3.87
N LEU A 259 -10.08 -13.83 3.17
CA LEU A 259 -9.25 -15.00 3.45
C LEU A 259 -8.67 -14.96 4.85
N ASN A 260 -8.36 -13.77 5.38
CA ASN A 260 -7.84 -13.56 6.73
C ASN A 260 -8.80 -13.97 7.85
N THR A 261 -10.06 -14.31 7.56
CA THR A 261 -11.02 -14.78 8.57
C THR A 261 -11.30 -16.27 8.46
N THR A 262 -10.59 -16.97 7.57
CA THR A 262 -10.70 -18.42 7.37
C THR A 262 -9.76 -19.17 8.31
N ASP A 263 -10.15 -20.40 8.71
CA ASP A 263 -9.34 -21.18 9.64
C ASP A 263 -7.95 -21.48 9.06
N GLY A 264 -6.89 -21.01 9.74
CA GLY A 264 -5.50 -21.25 9.37
C GLY A 264 -4.81 -20.13 8.57
N SER A 265 -5.55 -19.12 8.11
CA SER A 265 -5.01 -17.98 7.34
C SER A 265 -4.07 -17.06 8.13
N ASP A 266 -4.16 -17.11 9.45
CA ASP A 266 -3.48 -16.18 10.36
C ASP A 266 -2.29 -16.84 11.08
N ARG A 267 -1.76 -17.95 10.55
CA ARG A 267 -0.59 -18.62 11.12
C ARG A 267 0.73 -17.85 10.91
N ARG A 268 0.77 -16.88 9.99
CA ARG A 268 1.95 -16.05 9.68
C ARG A 268 1.64 -14.57 9.88
N ILE A 269 1.71 -14.20 11.14
CA ILE A 269 1.59 -12.87 11.73
C ILE A 269 2.80 -11.93 11.60
N HIS A 270 3.02 -11.15 10.53
CA HIS A 270 4.05 -10.10 10.51
C HIS A 270 3.43 -8.71 10.72
N TYR A 271 3.51 -8.16 11.94
CA TYR A 271 2.83 -6.90 12.33
C TYR A 271 3.72 -5.67 12.49
N SER A 272 5.05 -5.80 12.41
CA SER A 272 5.96 -4.65 12.48
C SER A 272 7.28 -4.91 11.75
N ARG A 273 7.89 -3.83 11.24
CA ARG A 273 9.30 -3.80 10.78
C ARG A 273 10.29 -4.15 11.90
N ASP A 274 9.92 -3.91 13.17
CA ASP A 274 10.73 -4.17 14.38
C ASP A 274 10.03 -5.13 15.36
N ARG A 275 10.52 -6.38 15.47
CA ARG A 275 10.02 -7.37 16.43
C ARG A 275 10.36 -6.97 17.88
N ARG A 276 9.44 -6.30 18.57
CA ARG A 276 9.48 -6.21 20.05
C ARG A 276 8.59 -7.30 20.64
N TRP A 277 9.17 -8.24 21.38
CA TRP A 277 8.51 -9.41 21.97
C TRP A 277 7.22 -9.11 22.78
N LYS A 278 7.10 -7.91 23.35
CA LYS A 278 5.89 -7.45 24.07
C LYS A 278 4.69 -7.24 23.16
N GLN A 279 4.92 -6.90 21.88
CA GLN A 279 3.88 -6.68 20.88
C GLN A 279 3.29 -8.01 20.40
N ALA A 280 4.14 -9.02 20.20
CA ALA A 280 3.74 -10.39 19.87
C ALA A 280 2.84 -11.04 20.94
N ILE A 281 3.06 -10.75 22.23
CA ILE A 281 2.21 -11.23 23.33
C ILE A 281 0.82 -10.56 23.31
N PHE A 282 0.78 -9.25 23.08
CA PHE A 282 -0.47 -8.48 22.96
C PHE A 282 -1.29 -8.95 21.75
N GLU A 283 -0.63 -9.18 20.62
CA GLU A 283 -1.23 -9.71 19.39
C GLU A 283 -1.78 -11.12 19.61
N PHE A 284 -1.05 -12.01 20.28
CA PHE A 284 -1.51 -13.36 20.61
C PHE A 284 -2.70 -13.39 21.57
N ALA A 285 -2.75 -12.47 22.55
CA ALA A 285 -3.84 -12.39 23.53
C ALA A 285 -5.16 -11.86 22.93
N LEU A 286 -5.10 -10.96 21.94
CA LEU A 286 -6.26 -10.47 21.19
C LEU A 286 -6.67 -11.40 20.03
N TYR A 287 -5.74 -12.19 19.51
CA TYR A 287 -5.92 -13.06 18.35
C TYR A 287 -7.06 -14.05 18.49
N TYR A 288 -7.07 -14.83 19.58
CA TYR A 288 -8.04 -15.90 19.76
C TYR A 288 -9.49 -15.39 19.77
N PRO A 289 -9.90 -14.41 20.60
CA PRO A 289 -11.28 -13.93 20.56
C PRO A 289 -11.64 -13.18 19.27
N ALA A 290 -10.73 -12.40 18.68
CA ALA A 290 -11.05 -11.60 17.49
C ALA A 290 -11.28 -12.45 16.23
N VAL A 291 -10.42 -13.43 15.97
CA VAL A 291 -10.45 -14.21 14.72
C VAL A 291 -11.37 -15.41 14.86
N LYS A 292 -11.23 -16.23 15.92
CA LYS A 292 -12.02 -17.46 16.08
C LYS A 292 -13.50 -17.18 16.39
N LEU A 293 -13.81 -16.16 17.19
CA LEU A 293 -15.19 -15.91 17.63
C LEU A 293 -15.89 -14.88 16.74
N LEU A 294 -15.23 -13.77 16.40
CA LEU A 294 -15.86 -12.65 15.70
C LEU A 294 -15.63 -12.66 14.19
N ARG A 295 -14.77 -13.55 13.66
CA ARG A 295 -14.36 -13.59 12.24
C ARG A 295 -13.91 -12.22 11.73
N VAL A 296 -13.10 -11.53 12.52
CA VAL A 296 -12.47 -10.24 12.17
C VAL A 296 -10.97 -10.46 12.06
N PRO A 297 -10.31 -10.05 10.97
CA PRO A 297 -8.87 -10.26 10.82
C PRO A 297 -8.11 -9.38 11.82
N ILE A 298 -7.00 -9.88 12.36
CA ILE A 298 -6.24 -9.11 13.36
C ILE A 298 -5.80 -7.75 12.83
N THR A 299 -5.48 -7.65 11.53
CA THR A 299 -5.06 -6.38 10.93
C THR A 299 -6.09 -5.27 11.07
N ALA A 300 -7.36 -5.59 11.35
CA ALA A 300 -8.40 -4.63 11.67
C ALA A 300 -8.11 -3.82 12.95
N PHE A 301 -7.25 -4.32 13.84
CA PHE A 301 -6.89 -3.71 15.13
C PHE A 301 -5.46 -3.15 15.17
N ALA A 302 -4.65 -3.38 14.11
CA ALA A 302 -3.29 -2.89 14.02
C ALA A 302 -3.25 -1.41 13.56
N PRO A 303 -2.15 -0.68 13.78
CA PRO A 303 -2.01 0.72 13.33
C PRO A 303 -2.14 0.88 11.80
N PHE A 304 -1.85 -0.18 11.05
CA PHE A 304 -2.02 -0.27 9.61
C PHE A 304 -2.82 -1.54 9.27
N ILE A 305 -3.60 -1.46 8.20
CA ILE A 305 -4.19 -2.61 7.53
C ILE A 305 -3.12 -3.17 6.59
N THR A 306 -2.50 -4.26 7.01
CA THR A 306 -1.43 -4.97 6.32
C THR A 306 -1.92 -6.37 5.97
N ASN A 307 -1.69 -6.79 4.72
CA ASN A 307 -1.99 -8.14 4.22
C ASN A 307 -3.47 -8.55 4.30
N LEU A 308 -4.39 -7.62 4.11
CA LEU A 308 -5.81 -7.94 3.99
C LEU A 308 -6.10 -8.49 2.58
N VAL A 309 -6.62 -9.71 2.51
CA VAL A 309 -6.86 -10.43 1.27
C VAL A 309 -8.34 -10.75 1.12
N ILE A 310 -8.89 -10.28 0.01
CA ILE A 310 -10.28 -10.50 -0.38
C ILE A 310 -10.26 -11.33 -1.66
N GLN A 311 -10.82 -12.54 -1.60
CA GLN A 311 -10.95 -13.42 -2.75
C GLN A 311 -12.33 -13.25 -3.38
N LYS A 312 -12.37 -13.08 -4.70
CA LYS A 312 -13.63 -13.09 -5.45
C LYS A 312 -14.17 -14.52 -5.56
N CYS A 313 -15.46 -14.70 -5.29
CA CYS A 313 -16.13 -15.99 -5.47
C CYS A 313 -16.28 -16.35 -6.96
#